data_AF-A0A2G2Z6X7-F1
#
_entry.id   AF-A0A2G2Z6X7-F1
#
_cell.length_a   1.000
_cell.length_b   1.000
_cell.length_c   1.000
_cell.angle_alpha   90.00
_cell.angle_beta   90.00
_cell.angle_gamma   90.00
#
_symmetry.space_group_name_H-M   'P 1'
#
loop_
_entity.id
_entity.type
_entity.pdbx_description
1 polymer ?
#
loop_
_entity_poly.entity_id
_entity_poly.type
_entity_poly.pdbx_seq_one_letter_code
_entity_poly.pdbx_strand_id
1 'polypeptide(L)'
;TIYNMCTQKAPHDYSQELYDKYTEAVEDYILTIVLPSLKKKHDEFLLKELEKRCQSHKLMVKWLLKFFHYLDKFFIKRAEVPALNEVGLSCFRNLVGFSSSSMRFDEVCILYQIDQEREGEKIDRGLLKTVINLYIEMGKGKMDYYVNDFEEAMLRDSACHYSRKASTWIVEDTCPEYMLKVEECLKKEKERVSHYLHADSETKLLEKVQNQVLVTYTNQLLEKEDSGCRALLKDEKVEDLTRMYSLFHKIPKGIELVAEIFKQHIAAEGMVAVQQAADAAPNKTESSGGSPEQDFVQKAFEIHDKYMVYVKGCFADNTIFHKALKEAFEVFCNKSVAGSSTAELLASYCDNTLKKGGNEQRH
;
A
#
# COMPACT_ATOMS: atom_id res chain seq x y z
N THR A 1 -40.17 40.54 -16.78
CA THR A 1 -39.74 39.13 -16.65
C THR A 1 -38.36 38.97 -17.26
N ILE A 2 -37.57 37.96 -16.87
CA ILE A 2 -36.23 37.71 -17.44
C ILE A 2 -36.30 37.59 -18.97
N TYR A 3 -37.33 36.91 -19.48
CA TYR A 3 -37.65 36.86 -20.91
C TYR A 3 -37.70 38.27 -21.54
N ASN A 4 -38.55 39.17 -21.02
CA ASN A 4 -38.70 40.52 -21.57
C ASN A 4 -37.40 41.34 -21.53
N MET A 5 -36.54 41.12 -20.52
CA MET A 5 -35.26 41.83 -20.40
C MET A 5 -34.23 41.32 -21.41
N CYS A 6 -34.32 40.06 -21.83
CA CYS A 6 -33.39 39.42 -22.78
C CYS A 6 -33.84 39.49 -24.25
N THR A 7 -35.10 39.87 -24.53
CA THR A 7 -35.65 39.91 -25.90
C THR A 7 -35.73 41.32 -26.50
N GLN A 8 -35.33 42.34 -25.75
CA GLN A 8 -35.32 43.73 -26.23
C GLN A 8 -34.16 43.95 -27.21
N LYS A 9 -34.32 44.94 -28.11
CA LYS A 9 -33.25 45.35 -29.03
C LYS A 9 -32.29 46.29 -28.31
N ALA A 10 -31.04 46.34 -28.76
CA ALA A 10 -30.07 47.33 -28.30
C ALA A 10 -30.67 48.76 -28.35
N PRO A 11 -30.46 49.61 -27.33
CA PRO A 11 -29.56 49.44 -26.17
C PRO A 11 -30.19 48.74 -24.95
N HIS A 12 -31.40 48.19 -25.06
CA HIS A 12 -32.16 47.66 -23.93
C HIS A 12 -32.09 46.12 -23.80
N ASP A 13 -31.14 45.46 -24.47
CA ASP A 13 -30.86 44.04 -24.24
C ASP A 13 -30.01 43.90 -22.97
N TYR A 14 -30.66 43.54 -21.86
CA TYR A 14 -30.01 43.43 -20.54
C TYR A 14 -29.40 42.05 -20.29
N SER A 15 -29.24 41.19 -21.30
CA SER A 15 -28.78 39.82 -21.11
C SER A 15 -27.38 39.74 -20.47
N GLN A 16 -26.43 40.57 -20.92
CA GLN A 16 -25.08 40.62 -20.34
C GLN A 16 -25.12 41.10 -18.89
N GLU A 17 -25.81 42.22 -18.62
CA GLU A 17 -25.92 42.77 -17.26
C GLU A 17 -26.56 41.77 -16.28
N LEU A 18 -27.57 41.00 -16.72
CA LEU A 18 -28.19 39.97 -15.90
C LEU A 18 -27.24 38.79 -15.62
N TYR A 19 -26.38 38.42 -16.56
CA TYR A 19 -25.36 37.39 -16.36
C TYR A 19 -24.30 37.85 -15.35
N ASP A 20 -23.83 39.10 -15.47
CA ASP A 20 -22.85 39.67 -14.55
C ASP A 20 -23.44 39.82 -13.15
N LYS A 21 -24.68 40.33 -13.05
CA LYS A 21 -25.41 40.45 -11.77
C LYS A 21 -25.69 39.09 -11.12
N TYR A 22 -25.93 38.04 -11.90
CA TYR A 22 -26.05 36.69 -11.37
C TYR A 22 -24.74 36.26 -10.67
N THR A 23 -23.61 36.47 -11.34
CA THR A 23 -22.29 36.12 -10.81
C THR A 23 -22.00 36.89 -9.53
N GLU A 24 -22.16 38.23 -9.55
CA GLU A 24 -21.96 39.10 -8.39
C GLU A 24 -22.82 38.68 -7.19
N ALA A 25 -24.10 38.35 -7.41
CA ALA A 25 -25.00 37.97 -6.33
C ALA A 25 -24.63 36.61 -5.71
N VAL A 26 -24.15 35.67 -6.51
CA VAL A 26 -23.68 34.37 -6.01
C VAL A 26 -22.41 34.54 -5.19
N GLU A 27 -21.46 35.35 -5.67
CA GLU A 27 -20.21 35.63 -4.96
C GLU A 27 -20.46 36.37 -3.64
N ASP A 28 -21.34 37.38 -3.64
CA ASP A 28 -21.71 38.13 -2.44
C ASP A 28 -22.33 37.22 -1.37
N TYR A 29 -23.24 36.31 -1.75
CA TYR A 29 -23.79 35.30 -0.84
C TYR A 29 -22.70 34.43 -0.20
N ILE A 30 -21.72 33.98 -1.00
CA ILE A 30 -20.64 33.14 -0.49
C ILE A 30 -19.76 33.92 0.49
N LEU A 31 -19.37 35.14 0.12
CA LEU A 31 -18.49 36.00 0.91
C LEU A 31 -19.13 36.47 2.22
N THR A 32 -20.41 36.83 2.21
CA THR A 32 -21.10 37.45 3.35
C THR A 32 -21.78 36.43 4.27
N ILE A 33 -22.21 35.28 3.74
CA ILE A 33 -22.98 34.29 4.51
C ILE A 33 -22.20 32.99 4.71
N VAL A 34 -21.67 32.39 3.64
CA VAL A 34 -21.06 31.05 3.71
C VAL A 34 -19.72 31.11 4.45
N LEU A 35 -18.78 31.93 3.98
CA LEU A 35 -17.44 32.02 4.57
C LEU A 35 -17.46 32.40 6.06
N PRO A 36 -18.22 33.40 6.52
CA PRO A 36 -18.27 33.73 7.94
C PRO A 36 -18.90 32.63 8.80
N SER A 37 -19.79 31.82 8.23
CA SER A 37 -20.38 30.69 8.94
C SER A 37 -19.37 29.57 9.15
N LEU A 38 -18.52 29.30 8.13
CA LEU A 38 -17.45 28.32 8.22
C LEU A 38 -16.33 28.77 9.18
N LYS A 39 -15.90 30.03 9.11
CA LYS A 39 -14.83 30.58 9.98
C LYS A 39 -15.14 30.49 11.48
N LYS A 40 -16.42 30.37 11.86
CA LYS A 40 -16.87 30.26 13.26
C LYS A 40 -16.89 28.82 13.78
N LYS A 41 -16.58 27.84 12.93
CA LYS A 41 -16.66 26.40 13.24
C LYS A 41 -15.28 25.77 13.06
N HIS A 42 -15.05 24.70 13.81
CA HIS A 42 -13.81 23.91 13.79
C HIS A 42 -14.15 22.42 13.74
N ASP A 43 -13.16 21.62 13.34
CA ASP A 43 -13.20 20.16 13.36
C ASP A 43 -14.44 19.57 12.67
N GLU A 44 -15.09 18.59 13.30
CA GLU A 44 -16.29 17.94 12.76
C GLU A 44 -17.45 18.93 12.53
N PHE A 45 -17.58 19.96 13.36
CA PHE A 45 -18.62 20.98 13.19
C PHE A 45 -18.40 21.85 11.95
N LEU A 46 -17.14 22.06 11.56
CA LEU A 46 -16.81 22.72 10.31
C LEU A 46 -17.25 21.86 9.12
N LEU A 47 -16.95 20.55 9.14
CA LEU A 47 -17.32 19.64 8.06
C LEU A 47 -18.84 19.53 7.90
N LYS A 48 -19.60 19.45 9.02
CA LYS A 48 -21.07 19.46 9.00
C LYS A 48 -21.64 20.77 8.45
N GLU A 49 -21.06 21.91 8.82
CA GLU A 49 -21.49 23.20 8.30
C GLU A 49 -21.15 23.32 6.80
N LEU A 50 -19.98 22.81 6.36
CA LEU A 50 -19.58 22.78 4.96
C LEU A 50 -20.55 21.93 4.12
N GLU A 51 -20.89 20.72 4.58
CA GLU A 51 -21.88 19.86 3.94
C GLU A 51 -23.23 20.60 3.79
N LYS A 52 -23.74 21.17 4.89
CA LYS A 52 -25.00 21.92 4.91
C LYS A 52 -24.98 23.11 3.94
N ARG A 53 -23.89 23.87 3.92
CA ARG A 53 -23.75 25.05 3.04
C ARG A 53 -23.63 24.66 1.58
N CYS A 54 -22.90 23.58 1.28
CA CYS A 54 -22.80 23.07 -0.07
C CYS A 54 -24.16 22.57 -0.59
N GLN A 55 -24.91 21.81 0.21
CA GLN A 55 -26.27 21.37 -0.16
C GLN A 55 -27.21 22.55 -0.39
N SER A 56 -27.17 23.55 0.49
CA SER A 56 -27.97 24.77 0.35
C SER A 56 -27.60 25.54 -0.93
N HIS A 57 -26.31 25.64 -1.23
CA HIS A 57 -25.80 26.29 -2.44
C HIS A 57 -26.24 25.57 -3.72
N LYS A 58 -26.14 24.23 -3.76
CA LYS A 58 -26.62 23.43 -4.90
C LYS A 58 -28.12 23.63 -5.14
N LEU A 59 -28.92 23.67 -4.08
CA LEU A 59 -30.35 23.96 -4.18
C LEU A 59 -30.59 25.37 -4.73
N MET A 60 -29.87 26.37 -4.24
CA MET A 60 -29.95 27.75 -4.73
C MET A 60 -29.62 27.82 -6.22
N VAL A 61 -28.48 27.27 -6.66
CA VAL A 61 -28.06 27.25 -8.07
C VAL A 61 -29.11 26.53 -8.94
N LYS A 62 -29.65 25.40 -8.48
CA LYS A 62 -30.72 24.66 -9.19
C LYS A 62 -31.98 25.50 -9.39
N TRP A 63 -32.39 26.28 -8.39
CA TRP A 63 -33.57 27.15 -8.51
C TRP A 63 -33.29 28.37 -9.38
N LEU A 64 -32.12 28.99 -9.24
CA LEU A 64 -31.73 30.12 -10.08
C LEU A 64 -31.68 29.71 -11.57
N LEU A 65 -31.19 28.52 -11.90
CA LEU A 65 -31.26 27.99 -13.27
C LEU A 65 -32.68 27.93 -13.85
N LYS A 66 -33.68 27.66 -13.01
CA LYS A 66 -35.08 27.66 -13.47
C LYS A 66 -35.59 29.08 -13.73
N PHE A 67 -35.24 30.03 -12.86
CA PHE A 67 -35.64 31.43 -13.05
C PHE A 67 -34.96 32.06 -14.26
N PHE A 68 -33.66 31.80 -14.43
CA PHE A 68 -32.83 32.31 -15.50
C PHE A 68 -32.76 31.38 -16.73
N HIS A 69 -33.71 30.43 -16.87
CA HIS A 69 -33.68 29.42 -17.94
C HIS A 69 -33.56 30.02 -19.35
N TYR A 70 -34.22 31.15 -19.60
CA TYR A 70 -34.14 31.83 -20.90
C TYR A 70 -32.73 32.36 -21.17
N LEU A 71 -32.12 33.00 -20.16
CA LEU A 71 -30.75 33.50 -20.24
C LEU A 71 -29.78 32.34 -20.51
N ASP A 72 -29.89 31.26 -19.73
CA ASP A 72 -29.03 30.08 -19.85
C ASP A 72 -29.17 29.38 -21.22
N LYS A 73 -30.39 29.29 -21.77
CA LYS A 73 -30.65 28.59 -23.03
C LYS A 73 -30.22 29.37 -24.28
N PHE A 74 -30.38 30.69 -24.27
CA PHE A 74 -30.29 31.50 -25.48
C PHE A 74 -29.11 32.48 -25.49
N PHE A 75 -28.85 33.17 -24.38
CA PHE A 75 -27.76 34.15 -24.32
C PHE A 75 -26.38 33.49 -24.27
N ILE A 76 -26.23 32.46 -23.43
CA ILE A 76 -24.95 31.76 -23.21
C ILE A 76 -24.39 31.18 -24.50
N LYS A 77 -25.25 30.56 -25.32
CA LYS A 77 -24.85 30.03 -26.64
C LYS A 77 -24.43 31.11 -27.63
N ARG A 78 -25.01 32.31 -27.54
CA ARG A 78 -24.70 33.44 -28.41
C ARG A 78 -23.41 34.14 -27.99
N ALA A 79 -23.17 34.24 -26.68
CA ALA A 79 -22.04 34.96 -26.10
C ALA A 79 -20.80 34.08 -25.85
N GLU A 80 -20.91 32.75 -26.02
CA GLU A 80 -19.84 31.78 -25.77
C GLU A 80 -19.24 31.86 -24.36
N VAL A 81 -20.10 32.17 -23.38
CA VAL A 81 -19.73 32.24 -21.95
C VAL A 81 -20.05 30.92 -21.21
N PRO A 82 -19.49 30.67 -20.01
CA PRO A 82 -19.86 29.52 -19.19
C PRO A 82 -21.35 29.47 -18.84
N ALA A 83 -21.89 28.25 -18.65
CA ALA A 83 -23.29 28.08 -18.22
C ALA A 83 -23.53 28.65 -16.81
N LEU A 84 -24.75 29.10 -16.47
CA LEU A 84 -25.00 29.64 -15.13
C LEU A 84 -24.73 28.61 -14.03
N ASN A 85 -25.00 27.33 -14.30
CA ASN A 85 -24.69 26.24 -13.40
C ASN A 85 -23.17 26.13 -13.14
N GLU A 86 -22.39 26.33 -14.19
CA GLU A 86 -20.93 26.31 -14.12
C GLU A 86 -20.41 27.45 -13.28
N VAL A 87 -20.89 28.67 -13.54
CA VAL A 87 -20.53 29.86 -12.77
C VAL A 87 -20.87 29.65 -11.31
N GLY A 88 -22.12 29.26 -10.99
CA GLY A 88 -22.58 29.07 -9.63
C GLY A 88 -21.74 28.07 -8.84
N LEU A 89 -21.36 26.93 -9.44
CA LEU A 89 -20.47 25.96 -8.81
C LEU A 89 -19.03 26.47 -8.72
N SER A 90 -18.50 27.09 -9.78
CA SER A 90 -17.14 27.63 -9.78
C SER A 90 -16.92 28.75 -8.75
N CYS A 91 -17.91 29.60 -8.51
CA CYS A 91 -17.83 30.66 -7.49
C CYS A 91 -17.70 30.05 -6.09
N PHE A 92 -18.53 29.05 -5.75
CA PHE A 92 -18.43 28.36 -4.47
C PHE A 92 -17.08 27.68 -4.32
N ARG A 93 -16.58 27.04 -5.38
CA ARG A 93 -15.25 26.44 -5.39
C ARG A 93 -14.14 27.47 -5.11
N ASN A 94 -14.08 28.51 -5.92
CA ASN A 94 -12.99 29.49 -5.89
C ASN A 94 -12.94 30.24 -4.56
N LEU A 95 -14.11 30.54 -3.99
CA LEU A 95 -14.23 31.36 -2.79
C LEU A 95 -14.24 30.55 -1.49
N VAL A 96 -14.82 29.34 -1.46
CA VAL A 96 -14.93 28.53 -0.22
C VAL A 96 -13.67 27.72 0.07
N GLY A 97 -12.94 27.24 -0.94
CA GLY A 97 -11.70 26.54 -0.64
C GLY A 97 -11.22 25.51 -1.64
N PHE A 98 -10.88 25.92 -2.86
CA PHE A 98 -10.00 25.09 -3.69
C PHE A 98 -8.93 25.87 -4.48
N SER A 99 -8.95 27.22 -4.49
CA SER A 99 -8.02 28.02 -5.35
C SER A 99 -7.32 29.18 -4.64
N SER A 100 -7.68 29.56 -3.41
CA SER A 100 -7.06 30.70 -2.72
C SER A 100 -6.54 30.28 -1.35
N SER A 101 -5.31 30.70 -1.03
CA SER A 101 -4.52 30.37 0.17
C SER A 101 -5.18 30.73 1.52
N SER A 102 -6.43 31.21 1.52
CA SER A 102 -7.07 31.83 2.69
C SER A 102 -7.91 30.86 3.54
N MET A 103 -8.32 29.70 3.03
CA MET A 103 -9.04 28.67 3.84
C MET A 103 -8.84 27.26 3.26
N ARG A 104 -7.80 26.52 3.69
CA ARG A 104 -7.63 25.06 3.50
C ARG A 104 -8.12 24.26 4.72
N PHE A 105 -9.12 24.79 5.44
CA PHE A 105 -9.52 24.25 6.74
C PHE A 105 -10.24 22.90 6.62
N ASP A 106 -10.92 22.66 5.52
CA ASP A 106 -11.61 21.41 5.22
C ASP A 106 -10.63 20.28 4.97
N GLU A 107 -9.61 20.46 4.12
CA GLU A 107 -8.55 19.48 3.91
C GLU A 107 -7.89 19.09 5.24
N VAL A 108 -7.45 20.08 6.03
CA VAL A 108 -6.79 19.83 7.32
C VAL A 108 -7.71 19.07 8.28
N CYS A 109 -9.00 19.41 8.34
CA CYS A 109 -9.96 18.70 9.17
C CYS A 109 -10.23 17.27 8.67
N ILE A 110 -10.30 17.06 7.36
CA ILE A 110 -10.46 15.71 6.77
C ILE A 110 -9.25 14.85 7.11
N LEU A 111 -8.04 15.35 6.87
CA LEU A 111 -6.79 14.63 7.19
C LEU A 111 -6.71 14.31 8.68
N TYR A 112 -7.06 15.26 9.54
CA TYR A 112 -7.13 15.03 10.98
C TYR A 112 -8.10 13.90 11.33
N GLN A 113 -9.31 13.86 10.75
CA GLN A 113 -10.25 12.75 11.00
C GLN A 113 -9.73 11.40 10.50
N ILE A 114 -9.07 11.37 9.35
CA ILE A 114 -8.43 10.15 8.83
C ILE A 114 -7.38 9.65 9.83
N ASP A 115 -6.55 10.55 10.37
CA ASP A 115 -5.55 10.22 11.36
C ASP A 115 -6.14 9.74 12.70
N GLN A 116 -7.22 10.38 13.18
CA GLN A 116 -7.95 9.88 14.35
C GLN A 116 -8.44 8.44 14.13
N GLU A 117 -8.99 8.15 12.95
CA GLU A 117 -9.42 6.78 12.62
C GLU A 117 -8.24 5.80 12.49
N ARG A 118 -7.04 6.26 12.08
CA ARG A 118 -5.82 5.44 12.11
C ARG A 118 -5.40 5.05 13.51
N GLU A 119 -5.59 5.94 14.48
CA GLU A 119 -5.34 5.68 15.89
C GLU A 119 -6.46 4.89 16.58
N GLY A 120 -7.54 4.56 15.86
CA GLY A 120 -8.63 3.71 16.34
C GLY A 120 -9.86 4.47 16.85
N GLU A 121 -9.90 5.79 16.71
CA GLU A 121 -11.06 6.60 17.06
C GLU A 121 -12.22 6.38 16.09
N LYS A 122 -13.44 6.54 16.60
CA LYS A 122 -14.65 6.47 15.76
C LYS A 122 -14.91 7.82 15.11
N ILE A 123 -15.04 7.82 13.79
CA ILE A 123 -15.36 9.00 12.99
C ILE A 123 -16.67 8.83 12.23
N ASP A 124 -17.25 9.95 11.79
CA ASP A 124 -18.39 9.93 10.88
C ASP A 124 -17.91 9.72 9.43
N ARG A 125 -17.76 8.44 9.05
CA ARG A 125 -17.39 8.03 7.68
C ARG A 125 -18.37 8.55 6.62
N GLY A 126 -19.64 8.73 6.98
CA GLY A 126 -20.67 9.25 6.08
C GLY A 126 -20.42 10.71 5.75
N LEU A 127 -20.16 11.52 6.78
CA LEU A 127 -19.79 12.93 6.61
C LEU A 127 -18.50 13.07 5.78
N LEU A 128 -17.45 12.31 6.08
CA LEU A 128 -16.21 12.34 5.27
C LEU A 128 -16.49 12.01 3.81
N LYS A 129 -17.25 10.95 3.54
CA LYS A 129 -17.63 10.57 2.19
C LYS A 129 -18.37 11.70 1.48
N THR A 130 -19.32 12.36 2.14
CA THR A 130 -20.04 13.47 1.53
C THR A 130 -19.09 14.63 1.21
N VAL A 131 -18.26 15.05 2.16
CA VAL A 131 -17.34 16.18 1.97
C VAL A 131 -16.30 15.88 0.89
N ILE A 132 -15.71 14.68 0.88
CA ILE A 132 -14.73 14.28 -0.15
C ILE A 132 -15.39 14.22 -1.53
N ASN A 133 -16.62 13.72 -1.63
CA ASN A 133 -17.37 13.74 -2.89
C ASN A 133 -17.64 15.17 -3.41
N LEU A 134 -17.62 16.19 -2.55
CA LEU A 134 -17.73 17.58 -3.02
C LEU A 134 -16.56 17.94 -3.94
N TYR A 135 -15.33 17.48 -3.68
CA TYR A 135 -14.18 17.73 -4.55
C TYR A 135 -14.42 17.20 -5.98
N ILE A 136 -15.11 16.06 -6.11
CA ILE A 136 -15.43 15.42 -7.39
C ILE A 136 -16.60 16.14 -8.08
N GLU A 137 -17.67 16.41 -7.35
CA GLU A 137 -18.89 17.03 -7.89
C GLU A 137 -18.63 18.47 -8.34
N MET A 138 -17.86 19.23 -7.57
CA MET A 138 -17.47 20.61 -7.92
C MET A 138 -16.57 20.65 -9.16
N GLY A 139 -15.88 19.55 -9.44
CA GLY A 139 -15.07 19.34 -10.65
C GLY A 139 -15.84 18.97 -11.91
N LYS A 140 -17.18 18.89 -11.85
CA LYS A 140 -18.03 18.34 -12.93
C LYS A 140 -17.57 16.96 -13.41
N GLY A 141 -17.03 16.14 -12.51
CA GLY A 141 -16.50 14.82 -12.84
C GLY A 141 -15.07 14.80 -13.40
N LYS A 142 -14.39 15.95 -13.53
CA LYS A 142 -12.93 15.98 -13.74
C LYS A 142 -12.23 15.65 -12.44
N MET A 143 -11.34 14.65 -12.47
CA MET A 143 -10.60 14.21 -11.28
C MET A 143 -9.51 15.19 -10.85
N ASP A 144 -9.07 16.10 -11.72
CA ASP A 144 -7.98 17.04 -11.43
C ASP A 144 -8.17 17.80 -10.12
N TYR A 145 -9.41 18.13 -9.76
CA TYR A 145 -9.72 18.85 -8.52
C TYR A 145 -9.60 17.96 -7.29
N TYR A 146 -10.13 16.75 -7.34
CA TYR A 146 -9.91 15.76 -6.28
C TYR A 146 -8.41 15.46 -6.11
N VAL A 147 -7.68 15.34 -7.21
CA VAL A 147 -6.23 15.04 -7.19
C VAL A 147 -5.44 16.19 -6.56
N ASN A 148 -5.53 17.38 -7.14
CA ASN A 148 -4.70 18.53 -6.75
C ASN A 148 -5.11 19.15 -5.41
N ASP A 149 -6.41 19.17 -5.11
CA ASP A 149 -6.93 19.89 -3.96
C ASP A 149 -7.11 19.00 -2.72
N PHE A 150 -6.96 17.67 -2.85
CA PHE A 150 -7.09 16.72 -1.72
C PHE A 150 -6.15 15.51 -1.80
N GLU A 151 -6.18 14.71 -2.89
CA GLU A 151 -5.49 13.42 -2.96
C GLU A 151 -3.98 13.58 -2.71
N GLU A 152 -3.33 14.56 -3.33
CA GLU A 152 -1.90 14.80 -3.13
C GLU A 152 -1.53 15.14 -1.68
N ALA A 153 -2.38 15.91 -0.99
CA ALA A 153 -2.18 16.23 0.41
C ALA A 153 -2.39 14.99 1.29
N MET A 154 -3.45 14.22 1.02
CA MET A 154 -3.75 12.96 1.71
C MET A 154 -2.64 11.93 1.55
N LEU A 155 -2.11 11.74 0.34
CA LEU A 155 -1.00 10.81 0.09
C LEU A 155 0.28 11.22 0.84
N ARG A 156 0.55 12.53 0.90
CA ARG A 156 1.71 13.09 1.61
C ARG A 156 1.58 12.91 3.12
N ASP A 157 0.42 13.24 3.66
CA ASP A 157 0.10 13.10 5.08
C ASP A 157 0.16 11.64 5.52
N SER A 158 -0.45 10.74 4.74
CA SER A 158 -0.37 9.28 4.94
C SER A 158 1.07 8.78 4.95
N ALA A 159 1.90 9.26 4.02
CA ALA A 159 3.32 8.89 4.00
C ALA A 159 4.05 9.39 5.27
N CYS A 160 3.78 10.61 5.72
CA CYS A 160 4.36 11.14 6.96
C CYS A 160 3.88 10.35 8.20
N HIS A 161 2.60 10.00 8.29
CA HIS A 161 2.03 9.19 9.36
C HIS A 161 2.75 7.84 9.45
N TYR A 162 2.80 7.10 8.34
CA TYR A 162 3.38 5.77 8.31
C TYR A 162 4.90 5.77 8.43
N SER A 163 5.59 6.81 7.95
CA SER A 163 7.03 6.98 8.20
C SER A 163 7.34 7.05 9.70
N ARG A 164 6.56 7.84 10.46
CA ARG A 164 6.71 7.94 11.92
C ARG A 164 6.41 6.60 12.60
N LYS A 165 5.28 5.97 12.28
CA LYS A 165 4.91 4.65 12.84
C LYS A 165 5.98 3.59 12.55
N ALA A 166 6.44 3.49 11.30
CA ALA A 166 7.45 2.53 10.89
C ALA A 166 8.79 2.74 11.61
N SER A 167 9.19 4.00 11.85
CA SER A 167 10.41 4.31 12.59
C SER A 167 10.38 3.86 14.05
N THR A 168 9.18 3.83 14.67
CA THR A 168 8.97 3.29 16.02
C THR A 168 8.94 1.76 15.98
N TRP A 169 8.10 1.19 15.11
CA TRP A 169 7.90 -0.26 15.02
C TRP A 169 9.19 -1.03 14.70
N ILE A 170 10.05 -0.50 13.83
CA ILE A 170 11.27 -1.22 13.42
C ILE A 170 12.26 -1.41 14.59
N VAL A 171 12.23 -0.49 15.56
CA VAL A 171 13.06 -0.54 16.77
C VAL A 171 12.39 -1.42 17.82
N GLU A 172 11.12 -1.18 18.11
CA GLU A 172 10.41 -1.79 19.25
C GLU A 172 9.94 -3.23 18.99
N ASP A 173 9.53 -3.55 17.77
CA ASP A 173 8.86 -4.82 17.46
C ASP A 173 9.82 -5.89 16.91
N THR A 174 9.47 -7.15 17.11
CA THR A 174 10.10 -8.25 16.36
C THR A 174 9.68 -8.21 14.88
N CYS A 175 10.44 -8.86 14.00
CA CYS A 175 10.10 -8.90 12.58
C CYS A 175 8.69 -9.47 12.30
N PRO A 176 8.23 -10.58 12.93
CA PRO A 176 6.85 -11.05 12.79
C PRO A 176 5.79 -10.04 13.21
N GLU A 177 5.95 -9.40 14.38
CA GLU A 177 5.02 -8.39 14.90
C GLU A 177 4.95 -7.17 13.97
N TYR A 178 6.10 -6.72 13.46
CA TYR A 178 6.18 -5.65 12.48
C TYR A 178 5.40 -6.01 11.21
N MET A 179 5.65 -7.21 10.65
CA MET A 179 4.95 -7.66 9.45
C MET A 179 3.44 -7.76 9.64
N LEU A 180 2.98 -8.20 10.82
CA LEU A 180 1.55 -8.22 11.17
C LEU A 180 0.95 -6.81 11.18
N LYS A 181 1.64 -5.83 11.80
CA LYS A 181 1.20 -4.43 11.80
C LYS A 181 1.14 -3.85 10.39
N VAL A 182 2.09 -4.21 9.53
CA VAL A 182 2.09 -3.82 8.11
C VAL A 182 0.91 -4.42 7.35
N GLU A 183 0.63 -5.71 7.50
CA GLU A 183 -0.54 -6.34 6.88
C GLU A 183 -1.84 -5.67 7.33
N GLU A 184 -1.97 -5.42 8.64
CA GLU A 184 -3.15 -4.79 9.21
C GLU A 184 -3.31 -3.35 8.71
N CYS A 185 -2.23 -2.56 8.64
CA CYS A 185 -2.33 -1.18 8.19
C CYS A 185 -2.69 -1.08 6.70
N LEU A 186 -2.09 -1.90 5.84
CA LEU A 186 -2.43 -1.95 4.41
C LEU A 186 -3.88 -2.39 4.20
N LYS A 187 -4.36 -3.35 4.99
CA LYS A 187 -5.77 -3.77 4.97
C LYS A 187 -6.70 -2.63 5.39
N LYS A 188 -6.40 -1.93 6.48
CA LYS A 188 -7.20 -0.80 6.96
C LYS A 188 -7.23 0.36 5.97
N GLU A 189 -6.11 0.70 5.32
CA GLU A 189 -6.08 1.75 4.29
C GLU A 189 -6.91 1.36 3.06
N LYS A 190 -6.84 0.10 2.63
CA LYS A 190 -7.72 -0.40 1.56
C LYS A 190 -9.20 -0.29 1.93
N GLU A 191 -9.55 -0.65 3.16
CA GLU A 191 -10.91 -0.48 3.68
C GLU A 191 -11.30 1.01 3.68
N ARG A 192 -10.46 1.93 4.17
CA ARG A 192 -10.73 3.38 4.14
C ARG A 192 -11.06 3.88 2.74
N VAL A 193 -10.29 3.44 1.74
CA VAL A 193 -10.55 3.81 0.35
C VAL A 193 -11.95 3.38 -0.08
N SER A 194 -12.30 2.12 0.17
CA SER A 194 -13.62 1.59 -0.20
C SER A 194 -14.80 2.28 0.50
N HIS A 195 -14.59 2.85 1.70
CA HIS A 195 -15.66 3.49 2.46
C HIS A 195 -15.93 4.92 1.98
N TYR A 196 -14.88 5.75 1.85
CA TYR A 196 -15.06 7.20 1.68
C TYR A 196 -14.07 7.91 0.72
N LEU A 197 -13.06 7.24 0.16
CA LEU A 197 -12.18 7.84 -0.86
C LEU A 197 -12.58 7.42 -2.27
N HIS A 198 -12.00 8.07 -3.28
CA HIS A 198 -12.17 7.63 -4.66
C HIS A 198 -11.35 6.36 -4.94
N ALA A 199 -11.90 5.44 -5.76
CA ALA A 199 -11.28 4.15 -6.05
C ALA A 199 -9.89 4.29 -6.71
N ASP A 200 -9.69 5.31 -7.55
CA ASP A 200 -8.41 5.59 -8.21
C ASP A 200 -7.27 5.94 -7.24
N SER A 201 -7.60 6.26 -5.98
CA SER A 201 -6.61 6.49 -4.93
C SER A 201 -6.07 5.20 -4.30
N GLU A 202 -6.73 4.05 -4.47
CA GLU A 202 -6.35 2.80 -3.79
C GLU A 202 -4.89 2.43 -4.08
N THR A 203 -4.54 2.30 -5.36
CA THR A 203 -3.20 1.89 -5.77
C THR A 203 -2.15 2.89 -5.30
N LYS A 204 -2.38 4.19 -5.50
CA LYS A 204 -1.42 5.24 -5.13
C LYS A 204 -1.19 5.30 -3.62
N LEU A 205 -2.26 5.16 -2.82
CA LEU A 205 -2.18 5.19 -1.36
C LEU A 205 -1.45 3.96 -0.84
N LEU A 206 -1.84 2.76 -1.29
CA LEU A 206 -1.19 1.53 -0.86
C LEU A 206 0.29 1.50 -1.23
N GLU A 207 0.67 1.96 -2.43
CA GLU A 207 2.08 2.08 -2.82
C GLU A 207 2.84 3.08 -1.92
N LYS A 208 2.25 4.24 -1.60
CA LYS A 208 2.89 5.22 -0.71
C LYS A 208 3.09 4.64 0.69
N VAL A 209 2.08 3.99 1.26
CA VAL A 209 2.18 3.35 2.57
C VAL A 209 3.23 2.23 2.55
N GLN A 210 3.15 1.33 1.57
CA GLN A 210 4.08 0.21 1.41
C GLN A 210 5.54 0.68 1.29
N ASN A 211 5.78 1.77 0.57
CA ASN A 211 7.11 2.36 0.48
C ASN A 211 7.64 2.80 1.85
N GLN A 212 6.82 3.46 2.67
CA GLN A 212 7.24 3.93 3.99
C GLN A 212 7.44 2.79 5.00
N VAL A 213 6.57 1.78 4.98
CA VAL A 213 6.56 0.71 6.00
C VAL A 213 7.32 -0.56 5.59
N LEU A 214 7.71 -0.74 4.33
CA LEU A 214 8.48 -1.93 3.92
C LEU A 214 9.74 -1.56 3.14
N VAL A 215 9.61 -0.79 2.06
CA VAL A 215 10.74 -0.54 1.15
C VAL A 215 11.88 0.16 1.88
N THR A 216 11.56 1.18 2.69
CA THR A 216 12.55 1.90 3.50
C THR A 216 13.30 1.02 4.50
N TYR A 217 12.66 0.01 5.07
CA TYR A 217 13.19 -0.80 6.17
C TYR A 217 13.54 -2.24 5.77
N THR A 218 13.54 -2.55 4.47
CA THR A 218 13.67 -3.93 3.96
C THR A 218 14.89 -4.65 4.52
N ASN A 219 16.10 -4.09 4.37
CA ASN A 219 17.32 -4.75 4.87
C ASN A 219 17.31 -4.89 6.39
N GLN A 220 16.95 -3.81 7.10
CA GLN A 220 16.92 -3.80 8.56
C GLN A 220 15.93 -4.84 9.14
N LEU A 221 14.78 -5.03 8.48
CA LEU A 221 13.75 -5.98 8.90
C LEU A 221 14.18 -7.44 8.61
N LEU A 222 14.76 -7.68 7.43
CA LEU A 222 15.17 -9.03 7.01
C LEU A 222 16.43 -9.52 7.73
N GLU A 223 17.37 -8.64 8.07
CA GLU A 223 18.65 -8.96 8.70
C GLU A 223 18.64 -8.84 10.24
N LYS A 224 17.50 -8.55 10.86
CA LYS A 224 17.38 -8.41 12.32
C LYS A 224 17.86 -9.70 13.02
N GLU A 225 18.83 -9.59 13.92
CA GLU A 225 19.62 -10.74 14.44
C GLU A 225 18.75 -11.88 14.99
N ASP A 226 17.76 -11.57 15.84
CA ASP A 226 16.97 -12.58 16.56
C ASP A 226 15.57 -12.82 16.00
N SER A 227 15.15 -12.10 14.97
CA SER A 227 13.78 -12.24 14.42
C SER A 227 13.68 -12.13 12.92
N GLY A 228 14.75 -11.73 12.23
CA GLY A 228 14.78 -11.60 10.77
C GLY A 228 14.65 -12.93 10.05
N CYS A 229 14.78 -12.89 8.71
CA CYS A 229 14.51 -14.04 7.84
C CYS A 229 15.30 -15.30 8.24
N ARG A 230 16.58 -15.14 8.64
CA ARG A 230 17.42 -16.27 9.11
C ARG A 230 16.90 -16.90 10.39
N ALA A 231 16.42 -16.10 11.35
CA ALA A 231 15.84 -16.61 12.59
C ALA A 231 14.54 -17.37 12.31
N LEU A 232 13.67 -16.84 11.43
CA LEU A 232 12.44 -17.51 11.04
C LEU A 232 12.66 -18.86 10.35
N LEU A 233 13.71 -18.97 9.51
CA LEU A 233 14.10 -20.24 8.88
C LEU A 233 14.62 -21.25 9.89
N LYS A 234 15.43 -20.79 10.85
CA LYS A 234 16.01 -21.61 11.92
C LYS A 234 14.94 -22.14 12.88
N ASP A 235 14.00 -21.29 13.27
CA ASP A 235 12.96 -21.59 14.25
C ASP A 235 11.68 -22.18 13.60
N GLU A 236 11.75 -22.49 12.31
CA GLU A 236 10.70 -23.17 11.54
C GLU A 236 9.34 -22.43 11.57
N LYS A 237 9.39 -21.10 11.53
CA LYS A 237 8.22 -20.21 11.59
C LYS A 237 7.52 -20.09 10.23
N VAL A 238 6.86 -21.16 9.80
CA VAL A 238 6.20 -21.30 8.48
C VAL A 238 5.21 -20.17 8.17
N GLU A 239 4.36 -19.81 9.14
CA GLU A 239 3.35 -18.75 8.94
C GLU A 239 3.99 -17.38 8.71
N ASP A 240 5.03 -17.06 9.48
CA ASP A 240 5.75 -15.80 9.37
C ASP A 240 6.58 -15.71 8.08
N LEU A 241 7.15 -16.84 7.62
CA LEU A 241 7.82 -16.92 6.33
C LEU A 241 6.84 -16.74 5.16
N THR A 242 5.63 -17.29 5.26
CA THR A 242 4.58 -17.11 4.26
C THR A 242 4.14 -15.64 4.20
N ARG A 243 4.00 -15.00 5.35
CA ARG A 243 3.73 -13.55 5.46
C ARG A 243 4.87 -12.71 4.87
N MET A 244 6.12 -13.07 5.16
CA MET A 244 7.27 -12.41 4.57
C MET A 244 7.21 -12.50 3.04
N TYR A 245 6.93 -13.67 2.48
CA TYR A 245 6.75 -13.81 1.04
C TYR A 245 5.60 -12.93 0.51
N SER A 246 4.43 -12.95 1.17
CA SER A 246 3.23 -12.20 0.76
C SER A 246 3.50 -10.68 0.65
N LEU A 247 4.30 -10.14 1.57
CA LEU A 247 4.66 -8.73 1.64
C LEU A 247 5.76 -8.35 0.65
N PHE A 248 6.82 -9.15 0.56
CA PHE A 248 8.02 -8.81 -0.22
C PHE A 248 7.91 -9.19 -1.71
N HIS A 249 7.02 -10.11 -2.12
CA HIS A 249 6.86 -10.46 -3.54
C HIS A 249 6.32 -9.29 -4.38
N LYS A 250 5.64 -8.32 -3.75
CA LYS A 250 5.08 -7.14 -4.40
C LYS A 250 6.08 -5.99 -4.52
N ILE A 251 7.23 -6.10 -3.86
CA ILE A 251 8.22 -5.03 -3.77
C ILE A 251 9.29 -5.25 -4.85
N PRO A 252 9.63 -4.23 -5.64
CA PRO A 252 10.76 -4.31 -6.57
C PRO A 252 12.05 -4.71 -5.83
N LYS A 253 12.68 -5.82 -6.26
CA LYS A 253 13.87 -6.42 -5.63
C LYS A 253 13.69 -6.94 -4.20
N GLY A 254 12.52 -6.78 -3.58
CA GLY A 254 12.26 -7.27 -2.22
C GLY A 254 12.39 -8.78 -2.14
N ILE A 255 11.79 -9.49 -3.09
CA ILE A 255 11.86 -10.96 -3.14
C ILE A 255 13.27 -11.49 -3.43
N GLU A 256 14.08 -10.75 -4.19
CA GLU A 256 15.46 -11.12 -4.50
C GLU A 256 16.31 -11.12 -3.22
N LEU A 257 16.09 -10.15 -2.33
CA LEU A 257 16.78 -10.08 -1.04
C LEU A 257 16.39 -11.23 -0.11
N VAL A 258 15.09 -11.57 -0.03
CA VAL A 258 14.62 -12.72 0.76
C VAL A 258 15.23 -14.02 0.23
N ALA A 259 15.28 -14.19 -1.10
CA ALA A 259 15.87 -15.36 -1.73
C ALA A 259 17.39 -15.44 -1.51
N GLU A 260 18.09 -14.30 -1.50
CA GLU A 260 19.52 -14.25 -1.19
C GLU A 260 19.80 -14.68 0.26
N ILE A 261 19.02 -14.20 1.23
CA ILE A 261 19.15 -14.60 2.63
C ILE A 261 18.85 -16.09 2.79
N PHE A 262 17.80 -16.59 2.12
CA PHE A 262 17.46 -18.00 2.06
C PHE A 262 18.63 -18.85 1.53
N LYS A 263 19.22 -18.46 0.40
CA LYS A 263 20.40 -19.12 -0.19
C LYS A 263 21.55 -19.19 0.81
N GLN A 264 21.89 -18.05 1.43
CA GLN A 264 23.01 -17.96 2.37
C GLN A 264 22.78 -18.80 3.63
N HIS A 265 21.55 -18.87 4.13
CA HIS A 265 21.19 -19.68 5.28
C HIS A 265 21.40 -21.18 5.00
N ILE A 266 20.90 -21.67 3.85
CA ILE A 266 21.06 -23.07 3.43
C ILE A 266 22.53 -23.41 3.20
N ALA A 267 23.26 -22.51 2.53
CA ALA A 267 24.68 -22.70 2.29
C ALA A 267 25.46 -22.80 3.62
N ALA A 268 25.13 -21.97 4.61
CA ALA A 268 25.75 -22.03 5.94
C ALA A 268 25.44 -23.34 6.66
N GLU A 269 24.19 -23.81 6.63
CA GLU A 269 23.79 -25.09 7.23
C GLU A 269 24.50 -26.27 6.55
N GLY A 270 24.56 -26.29 5.22
CA GLY A 270 25.27 -27.31 4.46
C GLY A 270 26.79 -27.30 4.72
N MET A 271 27.39 -26.13 4.88
CA MET A 271 28.81 -26.01 5.24
C MET A 271 29.11 -26.54 6.64
N VAL A 272 28.19 -26.39 7.61
CA VAL A 272 28.32 -27.01 8.93
C VAL A 272 28.30 -28.54 8.81
N ALA A 273 27.42 -29.09 7.98
CA ALA A 273 27.38 -30.54 7.73
C ALA A 273 28.67 -31.06 7.07
N VAL A 274 29.24 -30.32 6.10
CA VAL A 274 30.56 -30.63 5.51
C VAL A 274 31.65 -30.67 6.59
N GLN A 275 31.68 -29.67 7.47
CA GLN A 275 32.69 -29.57 8.52
C GLN A 275 32.56 -30.72 9.54
N GLN A 276 31.34 -31.02 9.97
CA GLN A 276 31.08 -32.14 10.89
C GLN A 276 31.55 -33.48 10.32
N ALA A 277 31.30 -33.73 9.02
CA ALA A 277 31.75 -34.94 8.36
C ALA A 277 33.28 -34.98 8.17
N ALA A 278 33.92 -33.83 7.90
CA ALA A 278 35.37 -33.73 7.81
C ALA A 278 36.06 -33.98 9.17
N ASP A 279 35.51 -33.46 10.27
CA ASP A 279 36.05 -33.63 11.62
C ASP A 279 35.85 -35.04 12.17
N ALA A 280 34.81 -35.76 11.71
CA ALA A 280 34.55 -37.15 12.08
C ALA A 280 35.44 -38.15 11.31
N ALA A 281 36.00 -37.77 10.17
CA ALA A 281 36.83 -38.63 9.32
C ALA A 281 38.11 -39.21 9.97
N PRO A 282 38.87 -38.48 10.82
CA PRO A 282 40.07 -39.02 11.48
C PRO A 282 39.79 -40.01 12.64
N ASN A 283 38.57 -40.08 13.18
CA ASN A 283 38.23 -40.91 14.35
C ASN A 283 37.75 -42.34 14.00
N LYS A 284 38.19 -42.90 12.86
CA LYS A 284 37.83 -44.26 12.42
C LYS A 284 38.20 -45.31 13.48
N THR A 285 37.20 -45.79 14.22
CA THR A 285 37.19 -47.14 14.81
C THR A 285 36.18 -47.97 14.03
N GLU A 286 36.63 -49.12 13.52
CA GLU A 286 35.96 -49.97 12.52
C GLU A 286 34.65 -50.65 13.00
N SER A 287 33.98 -50.11 14.01
CA SER A 287 32.98 -50.85 14.79
C SER A 287 31.62 -50.15 15.00
N SER A 288 31.29 -49.07 14.28
CA SER A 288 29.94 -48.49 14.34
C SER A 288 29.38 -48.05 12.97
N GLY A 289 28.64 -48.96 12.32
CA GLY A 289 27.36 -48.74 11.60
C GLY A 289 27.20 -47.76 10.42
N GLY A 290 27.93 -46.66 10.35
CA GLY A 290 27.79 -45.62 9.32
C GLY A 290 29.12 -44.90 9.13
N SER A 291 29.55 -44.74 7.88
CA SER A 291 30.73 -43.93 7.62
C SER A 291 30.33 -42.44 7.63
N PRO A 292 31.19 -41.52 8.10
CA PRO A 292 30.89 -40.08 8.13
C PRO A 292 30.56 -39.51 6.74
N GLU A 293 30.99 -40.21 5.69
CA GLU A 293 30.63 -39.98 4.29
C GLU A 293 29.14 -40.24 4.00
N GLN A 294 28.56 -41.29 4.59
CA GLN A 294 27.11 -41.59 4.49
C GLN A 294 26.27 -40.60 5.30
N ASP A 295 26.75 -40.19 6.46
CA ASP A 295 26.06 -39.22 7.32
C ASP A 295 25.93 -37.86 6.62
N PHE A 296 26.97 -37.43 5.90
CA PHE A 296 26.92 -36.22 5.08
C PHE A 296 25.86 -36.30 3.97
N VAL A 297 25.82 -37.39 3.20
CA VAL A 297 24.85 -37.57 2.10
C VAL A 297 23.43 -37.59 2.65
N GLN A 298 23.20 -38.32 3.75
CA GLN A 298 21.90 -38.33 4.42
C GLN A 298 21.50 -36.91 4.87
N LYS A 299 22.44 -36.17 5.47
CA LYS A 299 22.17 -34.80 5.92
C LYS A 299 21.87 -33.85 4.77
N ALA A 300 22.54 -34.01 3.63
CA ALA A 300 22.27 -33.22 2.43
C ALA A 300 20.85 -33.47 1.89
N PHE A 301 20.36 -34.72 1.90
CA PHE A 301 18.97 -35.04 1.55
C PHE A 301 17.98 -34.42 2.54
N GLU A 302 18.23 -34.50 3.85
CA GLU A 302 17.38 -33.87 4.86
C GLU A 302 17.28 -32.35 4.68
N ILE A 303 18.40 -31.68 4.43
CA ILE A 303 18.43 -30.24 4.12
C ILE A 303 17.59 -29.96 2.87
N HIS A 304 17.80 -30.73 1.80
CA HIS A 304 17.07 -30.54 0.54
C HIS A 304 15.56 -30.67 0.75
N ASP A 305 15.13 -31.74 1.40
CA ASP A 305 13.70 -32.03 1.61
C ASP A 305 13.06 -30.98 2.52
N LYS A 306 13.74 -30.58 3.60
CA LYS A 306 13.29 -29.50 4.50
C LYS A 306 13.06 -28.20 3.74
N TYR A 307 14.06 -27.72 3.00
CA TYR A 307 13.94 -26.44 2.30
C TYR A 307 13.01 -26.53 1.09
N MET A 308 12.84 -27.70 0.48
CA MET A 308 11.86 -27.90 -0.58
C MET A 308 10.41 -27.75 -0.10
N VAL A 309 10.13 -28.17 1.14
CA VAL A 309 8.83 -27.90 1.78
C VAL A 309 8.59 -26.39 1.89
N TYR A 310 9.59 -25.59 2.25
CA TYR A 310 9.45 -24.14 2.30
C TYR A 310 9.28 -23.49 0.93
N VAL A 311 10.01 -23.93 -0.09
CA VAL A 311 9.84 -23.41 -1.47
C VAL A 311 8.42 -23.63 -1.96
N LYS A 312 7.88 -24.84 -1.77
CA LYS A 312 6.53 -25.19 -2.24
C LYS A 312 5.43 -24.58 -1.36
N GLY A 313 5.62 -24.59 -0.03
CA GLY A 313 4.63 -24.17 0.95
C GLY A 313 4.63 -22.66 1.22
N CYS A 314 5.75 -22.13 1.68
CA CYS A 314 5.86 -20.72 2.12
C CYS A 314 6.06 -19.76 0.94
N PHE A 315 6.83 -20.17 -0.07
CA PHE A 315 7.27 -19.31 -1.18
C PHE A 315 6.50 -19.55 -2.49
N ALA A 316 5.31 -20.17 -2.40
CA ALA A 316 4.38 -20.38 -3.51
C ALA A 316 5.02 -20.98 -4.78
N ASP A 317 5.96 -21.92 -4.62
CA ASP A 317 6.68 -22.60 -5.69
C ASP A 317 7.43 -21.63 -6.65
N ASN A 318 7.85 -20.47 -6.13
CA ASN A 318 8.47 -19.43 -6.92
C ASN A 318 9.88 -19.85 -7.40
N THR A 319 10.12 -19.65 -8.71
CA THR A 319 11.34 -20.10 -9.40
C THR A 319 12.63 -19.47 -8.86
N ILE A 320 12.56 -18.28 -8.27
CA ILE A 320 13.72 -17.62 -7.65
C ILE A 320 14.21 -18.44 -6.46
N PHE A 321 13.30 -19.02 -5.66
CA PHE A 321 13.68 -19.83 -4.51
C PHE A 321 14.17 -21.23 -4.90
N HIS A 322 13.66 -21.80 -6.00
CA HIS A 322 14.26 -23.01 -6.61
C HIS A 322 15.70 -22.77 -7.04
N LYS A 323 15.94 -21.64 -7.73
CA LYS A 323 17.29 -21.23 -8.14
C LYS A 323 18.19 -21.01 -6.92
N ALA A 324 17.70 -20.29 -5.90
CA ALA A 324 18.43 -20.04 -4.67
C ALA A 324 18.81 -21.34 -3.93
N LEU A 325 17.88 -22.30 -3.84
CA LEU A 325 18.15 -23.61 -3.25
C LEU A 325 19.25 -24.35 -4.02
N LYS A 326 19.15 -24.40 -5.36
CA LYS A 326 20.16 -25.03 -6.20
C LYS A 326 21.54 -24.39 -6.02
N GLU A 327 21.62 -23.07 -6.10
CA GLU A 327 22.87 -22.33 -5.93
C GLU A 327 23.46 -22.52 -4.52
N ALA A 328 22.63 -22.62 -3.48
CA ALA A 328 23.10 -22.93 -2.13
C ALA A 328 23.76 -24.31 -2.05
N PHE A 329 23.19 -25.33 -2.70
CA PHE A 329 23.77 -26.67 -2.79
C PHE A 329 25.09 -26.69 -3.55
N GLU A 330 25.21 -25.89 -4.62
CA GLU A 330 26.48 -25.75 -5.35
C GLU A 330 27.62 -25.23 -4.45
N VAL A 331 27.33 -24.46 -3.39
CA VAL A 331 28.37 -23.94 -2.48
C VAL A 331 29.05 -25.07 -1.70
N PHE A 332 28.28 -26.01 -1.12
CA PHE A 332 28.83 -27.03 -0.23
C PHE A 332 29.03 -28.39 -0.91
N CYS A 333 28.24 -28.75 -1.93
CA CYS A 333 28.46 -30.00 -2.69
C CYS A 333 29.72 -29.95 -3.57
N ASN A 334 30.23 -28.75 -3.90
CA ASN A 334 31.51 -28.60 -4.59
C ASN A 334 32.74 -28.68 -3.65
N LYS A 335 32.53 -28.80 -2.34
CA LYS A 335 33.62 -29.01 -1.37
C LYS A 335 33.93 -30.50 -1.26
N SER A 336 35.21 -30.82 -1.06
CA SER A 336 35.61 -32.19 -0.73
C SER A 336 35.33 -32.45 0.75
N VAL A 337 34.75 -33.61 1.06
CA VAL A 337 34.52 -34.09 2.42
C VAL A 337 35.48 -35.25 2.66
N ALA A 338 36.35 -35.12 3.66
CA ALA A 338 37.33 -36.16 4.00
C ALA A 338 38.22 -36.62 2.80
N GLY A 339 38.48 -35.72 1.84
CA GLY A 339 39.27 -36.02 0.64
C GLY A 339 38.49 -36.69 -0.50
N SER A 340 37.21 -36.99 -0.31
CA SER A 340 36.31 -37.51 -1.37
C SER A 340 35.45 -36.39 -1.95
N SER A 341 35.15 -36.48 -3.24
CA SER A 341 34.18 -35.62 -3.92
C SER A 341 32.75 -36.04 -3.58
N THR A 342 31.80 -35.10 -3.60
CA THR A 342 30.37 -35.42 -3.39
C THR A 342 29.84 -36.48 -4.34
N ALA A 343 30.35 -36.55 -5.58
CA ALA A 343 30.00 -37.59 -6.54
C ALA A 343 30.43 -38.99 -6.08
N GLU A 344 31.63 -39.12 -5.52
CA GLU A 344 32.13 -40.39 -4.96
C GLU A 344 31.35 -40.79 -3.71
N LEU A 345 31.00 -39.81 -2.85
CA LEU A 345 30.16 -40.04 -1.66
C LEU A 345 28.78 -40.56 -2.05
N LEU A 346 28.14 -39.95 -3.05
CA LEU A 346 26.84 -40.39 -3.58
C LEU A 346 26.92 -41.79 -4.22
N ALA A 347 27.97 -42.06 -5.00
CA ALA A 347 28.16 -43.38 -5.60
C ALA A 347 28.32 -44.48 -4.54
N SER A 348 29.13 -44.21 -3.50
CA SER A 348 29.31 -45.10 -2.35
C SER A 348 28.02 -45.29 -1.56
N TYR A 349 27.25 -44.22 -1.33
CA TYR A 349 25.96 -44.29 -0.66
C TYR A 349 24.95 -45.18 -1.43
N CYS A 350 24.86 -45.01 -2.76
CA CYS A 350 24.03 -45.84 -3.62
C CYS A 350 24.45 -47.32 -3.57
N ASP A 351 25.75 -47.63 -3.71
CA ASP A 351 26.26 -49.00 -3.66
C ASP A 351 25.95 -49.68 -2.32
N ASN A 352 26.14 -48.97 -1.20
CA ASN A 352 25.84 -49.48 0.12
C ASN A 352 24.33 -49.70 0.35
N THR A 353 23.49 -48.79 -0.13
CA THR A 353 22.02 -48.91 -0.04
C THR A 353 21.51 -50.09 -0.85
N LEU A 354 22.02 -50.27 -2.08
CA LEU A 354 21.68 -51.39 -2.94
C LEU A 354 22.16 -52.74 -2.36
N LYS A 355 23.35 -52.79 -1.76
CA LYS A 355 23.87 -53.99 -1.08
C LYS A 355 23.06 -54.37 0.16
N LYS A 356 22.61 -53.40 0.97
CA LYS A 356 21.72 -53.65 2.11
C LYS A 356 20.35 -54.17 1.65
N GLY A 357 19.72 -53.53 0.66
CA GLY A 357 18.44 -53.98 0.11
C GLY A 357 18.50 -55.36 -0.57
N GLY A 358 19.65 -55.71 -1.18
CA GLY A 358 19.88 -57.04 -1.75
C GLY A 358 20.08 -58.16 -0.70
N ASN A 359 20.44 -57.81 0.53
CA ASN A 359 20.56 -58.78 1.63
C ASN A 359 19.24 -59.00 2.38
N GLU A 360 18.34 -58.02 2.44
CA GLU A 360 17.01 -58.17 3.05
C GLU A 360 16.05 -59.04 2.23
N GLN A 361 16.25 -59.16 0.91
CA GLN A 361 15.47 -60.05 0.03
C GLN A 361 16.00 -61.50 -0.04
N ARG A 362 17.08 -61.82 0.66
CA ARG A 362 17.72 -63.16 0.64
C ARG A 362 17.40 -64.04 1.86
N HIS A 363 16.41 -63.65 2.67
CA HIS A 363 15.91 -64.46 3.79
C HIS A 363 14.53 -65.03 3.54
#